data_AF-A0A6M8BCS2-F1
#
_entry.id   AF-A0A6M8BCS2-F1
#
_cell.length_a   1.000
_cell.length_b   1.000
_cell.length_c   1.000
_cell.angle_alpha   90.00
_cell.angle_beta   90.00
_cell.angle_gamma   90.00
#
_symmetry.space_group_name_H-M   'P 1'
#
loop_
_entity.id
_entity.type
_entity.pdbx_description
1 polymer ?
#
loop_
_entity_poly.entity_id
_entity_poly.type
_entity_poly.pdbx_seq_one_letter_code
_entity_poly.pdbx_strand_id
1 'polypeptide(L)'
;MNLNEGYEGGYLRFPEYGSQLYRPAPGEAVIFSCLLLHEATPVTQGRRFTLLAFFYNQHDAKLREANKQHVVLRSPAVAPSPAAPTADKPSGFGAANPRKKR
;
A
#
# COMPACT_ATOMS: atom_id res chain seq x y z
N MET A 1 4.42 -7.28 -0.76
CA MET A 1 4.57 -6.89 -2.17
C MET A 1 4.15 -5.45 -2.34
N ASN A 2 4.95 -4.63 -3.02
CA ASN A 2 4.62 -3.24 -3.31
C ASN A 2 3.70 -3.14 -4.53
N LEU A 3 2.66 -2.28 -4.46
CA LEU A 3 1.60 -2.25 -5.48
C LEU A 3 1.60 -0.99 -6.35
N ASN A 4 2.35 0.05 -5.97
CA ASN A 4 2.34 1.32 -6.69
C ASN A 4 3.67 2.07 -6.57
N GLU A 5 3.79 3.12 -7.37
CA GLU A 5 4.86 4.11 -7.33
C GLU A 5 4.31 5.52 -7.02
N GLY A 6 5.13 6.56 -7.12
CA GLY A 6 4.70 7.96 -6.92
C GLY A 6 4.50 8.39 -5.46
N TYR A 7 5.26 7.81 -4.53
CA TYR A 7 5.28 8.19 -3.11
C TYR A 7 6.70 8.42 -2.60
N GLU A 8 6.86 9.24 -1.56
CA GLU A 8 8.13 9.45 -0.86
C GLU A 8 8.10 8.86 0.56
N GLY A 9 9.26 8.43 1.05
CA GLY A 9 9.34 7.68 2.32
C GLY A 9 8.80 6.26 2.19
N GLY A 10 8.22 5.73 3.27
CA GLY A 10 7.58 4.41 3.26
C GLY A 10 8.56 3.23 3.12
N TYR A 11 9.82 3.40 3.49
CA TYR A 11 10.86 2.38 3.40
C TYR A 11 10.66 1.29 4.45
N LEU A 12 11.00 0.05 4.13
CA LEU A 12 11.13 -1.01 5.13
C LEU A 12 12.56 -0.97 5.69
N ARG A 13 12.72 -1.06 7.02
CA ARG A 13 14.03 -1.21 7.66
C ARG A 13 14.00 -2.26 8.77
N PHE A 14 15.17 -2.78 9.10
CA PHE A 14 15.39 -3.77 10.17
C PHE A 14 16.36 -3.18 11.20
N PRO A 15 15.87 -2.44 12.22
CA PRO A 15 16.73 -1.67 13.12
C PRO A 15 17.77 -2.50 13.88
N GLU A 16 17.49 -3.79 14.10
CA GLU A 16 18.41 -4.74 14.76
C GLU A 16 19.68 -5.02 13.95
N TYR A 17 19.65 -4.84 12.63
CA TYR A 17 20.72 -5.22 11.70
C TYR A 17 21.32 -4.04 10.94
N GLY A 18 21.02 -2.81 11.37
CA GLY A 18 21.59 -1.59 10.83
C GLY A 18 20.57 -0.63 10.22
N SER A 19 21.08 0.35 9.49
CA SER A 19 20.30 1.48 8.96
C SER A 19 19.85 1.31 7.50
N GLN A 20 20.00 0.11 6.92
CA GLN A 20 19.66 -0.12 5.52
C GLN A 20 18.15 0.03 5.28
N LEU A 21 17.82 0.77 4.22
CA LEU A 21 16.46 1.04 3.79
C LEU A 21 16.13 0.23 2.54
N TYR A 22 14.99 -0.46 2.58
CA TYR A 22 14.49 -1.29 1.48
C TYR A 22 13.24 -0.65 0.88
N ARG A 23 13.26 -0.45 -0.44
CA ARG A 23 12.13 0.04 -1.23
C ARG A 23 11.96 -0.82 -2.49
N PRO A 24 11.18 -1.91 -2.42
CA PRO A 24 10.88 -2.73 -3.58
C PRO A 24 10.12 -1.92 -4.65
N ALA A 25 10.43 -2.16 -5.92
CA ALA A 25 9.68 -1.62 -7.05
C ALA A 25 8.23 -2.18 -7.07
N PRO A 26 7.28 -1.55 -7.79
CA PRO A 26 5.95 -2.13 -7.96
C PRO A 26 6.04 -3.57 -8.50
N GLY A 27 5.30 -4.50 -7.89
CA GLY A 27 5.34 -5.93 -8.19
C GLY A 27 6.40 -6.72 -7.41
N GLU A 28 7.39 -6.07 -6.80
CA GLU A 28 8.41 -6.74 -6.00
C GLU A 28 7.99 -6.95 -4.54
N ALA A 29 8.61 -7.93 -3.89
CA ALA A 29 8.36 -8.27 -2.49
C ALA A 29 9.67 -8.47 -1.71
N VAL A 30 9.65 -8.06 -0.45
CA VAL A 30 10.66 -8.42 0.54
C VAL A 30 10.09 -9.55 1.39
N ILE A 31 10.80 -10.66 1.51
CA ILE A 31 10.44 -11.81 2.35
C ILE A 31 11.44 -11.87 3.50
N PHE A 32 10.94 -11.92 4.72
CA PHE A 32 11.76 -11.92 5.92
C PHE A 32 11.07 -12.71 7.04
N SER A 33 11.85 -13.12 8.06
CA SER A 33 11.31 -13.86 9.21
C SER A 33 10.42 -12.96 10.07
N CYS A 34 9.29 -13.50 10.52
CA CYS A 34 8.37 -12.78 11.41
C CYS A 34 8.97 -12.46 12.79
N LEU A 35 10.12 -13.06 13.13
CA LEU A 35 10.83 -12.79 14.38
C LEU A 35 11.68 -11.50 14.33
N LEU A 36 11.92 -10.92 13.15
CA LEU A 36 12.75 -9.73 13.03
C LEU A 36 11.94 -8.48 13.38
N LEU A 37 12.54 -7.60 14.18
CA LEU A 37 11.99 -6.26 14.37
C LEU A 37 12.11 -5.50 13.04
N HIS A 38 10.98 -5.04 12.54
CA HIS A 38 10.90 -4.33 11.29
C HIS A 38 9.98 -3.11 11.41
N GLU A 39 10.30 -2.09 10.62
CA GLU A 39 9.56 -0.83 10.62
C GLU A 39 9.30 -0.39 9.19
N ALA A 40 8.06 0.03 8.92
CA ALA A 40 7.74 0.86 7.78
C ALA A 40 7.92 2.32 8.18
N THR A 41 8.92 3.00 7.59
CA THR A 41 9.15 4.42 7.86
C THR A 41 7.97 5.27 7.36
N PRO A 42 7.77 6.48 7.89
CA PRO A 42 6.67 7.34 7.47
C PRO A 42 6.66 7.58 5.95
N VAL A 43 5.48 7.54 5.34
CA VAL A 43 5.24 8.05 3.98
C VAL A 43 5.08 9.56 4.11
N THR A 44 5.96 10.33 3.48
CA THR A 44 5.98 11.79 3.61
C THR A 44 5.21 12.50 2.50
N GLN A 45 5.05 11.86 1.34
CA GLN A 45 4.25 12.34 0.21
C GLN A 45 3.59 11.19 -0.54
N GLY A 46 2.40 11.44 -1.10
CA GLY A 46 1.64 10.45 -1.86
C GLY A 46 0.96 9.38 -0.98
N ARG A 47 0.70 8.21 -1.56
CA ARG A 47 0.11 7.05 -0.85
C ARG A 47 0.85 5.79 -1.27
N ARG A 48 1.17 4.92 -0.30
CA ARG A 48 1.79 3.62 -0.55
C ARG A 48 0.79 2.50 -0.30
N PHE A 49 0.63 1.62 -1.29
CA PHE A 49 -0.18 0.42 -1.23
C PHE A 49 0.73 -0.81 -1.22
N THR A 50 0.47 -1.73 -0.30
CA THR A 50 1.26 -2.97 -0.15
C THR A 50 0.35 -4.13 0.19
N LEU A 51 0.59 -5.27 -0.44
CA LEU A 51 0.00 -6.54 -0.05
C LEU A 51 0.91 -7.23 0.97
N LEU A 52 0.37 -7.53 2.16
CA LEU A 52 1.05 -8.24 3.24
C LEU A 52 0.48 -9.64 3.38
N ALA A 53 1.36 -10.63 3.49
CA ALA A 53 1.00 -12.03 3.71
C ALA A 53 1.93 -12.64 4.78
N PHE A 54 1.40 -13.59 5.54
CA PHE A 54 2.14 -14.34 6.55
C PHE A 54 2.16 -15.81 6.16
N PHE A 55 3.35 -16.36 5.97
CA PHE A 55 3.54 -17.78 5.71
C PHE A 55 3.60 -18.54 7.02
N TYR A 56 3.01 -19.74 7.04
CA TYR A 56 2.98 -20.60 8.21
C TYR A 56 2.87 -22.06 7.76
N ASN A 57 3.32 -22.98 8.62
CA ASN A 57 3.27 -24.41 8.30
C ASN A 57 1.94 -25.05 8.77
N GLN A 58 1.81 -26.36 8.59
CA GLN A 58 0.59 -27.09 9.00
C GLN A 58 0.36 -27.12 10.51
N HIS A 59 1.42 -27.12 11.32
CA HIS A 59 1.31 -27.07 12.77
C HIS A 59 0.74 -25.72 13.22
N ASP A 60 1.32 -24.63 12.71
CA ASP A 60 0.88 -23.27 12.97
C ASP A 60 -0.57 -23.04 12.50
N ALA A 61 -0.98 -23.68 11.39
CA ALA A 61 -2.34 -23.60 10.88
C ALA A 61 -3.37 -24.16 11.89
N LYS A 62 -3.06 -25.29 12.54
CA LYS A 62 -3.93 -25.87 13.58
C LYS A 62 -4.04 -24.96 14.80
N LEU A 63 -2.93 -24.37 15.24
CA LEU A 63 -2.93 -23.40 16.34
C LEU A 63 -3.76 -22.16 16.00
N ARG A 64 -3.62 -21.63 14.78
CA ARG A 64 -4.42 -20.50 14.31
C ARG A 64 -5.91 -20.83 14.30
N GLU A 65 -6.30 -22.03 13.83
CA GLU A 65 -7.70 -22.47 13.82
C GLU A 65 -8.28 -22.53 15.23
N ALA A 66 -7.57 -23.18 16.16
CA ALA A 66 -7.99 -23.27 17.56
C ALA A 66 -8.11 -21.89 18.22
N ASN A 67 -7.23 -20.94 17.86
CA ASN A 67 -7.24 -19.59 18.41
C ASN A 67 -8.28 -18.65 17.79
N LYS A 68 -8.94 -19.02 16.67
CA LYS A 68 -9.93 -18.14 16.01
C LYS A 68 -11.03 -17.67 16.95
N GLN A 69 -11.45 -18.52 17.89
CA GLN A 69 -12.48 -18.20 18.88
C GLN A 69 -12.11 -17.02 19.80
N HIS A 70 -10.82 -16.71 19.94
CA HIS A 70 -10.33 -15.62 20.77
C HIS A 70 -10.13 -14.30 20.00
N VAL A 71 -10.32 -14.31 18.67
CA VAL A 71 -10.14 -13.12 17.83
C VAL A 71 -11.41 -12.28 17.84
N VAL A 72 -11.37 -11.12 18.49
CA VAL A 72 -12.46 -10.14 18.43
C VAL A 72 -12.37 -9.40 17.09
N LEU A 73 -13.21 -9.78 16.13
CA LEU A 73 -13.37 -9.02 14.89
C LEU A 73 -14.24 -7.79 15.13
N ARG A 74 -13.63 -6.69 15.58
CA ARG A 74 -14.25 -5.36 15.44
C ARG A 74 -14.10 -4.93 13.98
N SER A 75 -15.20 -4.93 13.24
CA SER A 75 -15.23 -4.19 11.97
C SER A 75 -15.25 -2.69 12.30
N PRO A 76 -14.21 -1.92 11.95
CA PRO A 76 -14.41 -0.48 11.90
C PRO A 76 -15.43 -0.21 10.79
N ALA A 77 -16.38 0.71 11.04
CA ALA A 77 -17.08 1.35 9.95
C ALA A 77 -16.00 1.99 9.07
N VAL A 78 -15.72 1.40 7.90
CA VAL A 78 -14.82 1.99 6.92
C VAL A 78 -15.50 3.28 6.47
N ALA A 79 -15.00 4.42 6.97
CA ALA A 79 -15.31 5.70 6.35
C ALA A 79 -14.89 5.60 4.87
N PRO A 80 -15.74 6.02 3.92
CA PRO A 80 -15.40 5.92 2.51
C PRO A 80 -14.07 6.62 2.27
N SER A 81 -13.12 5.89 1.68
CA SER A 81 -11.84 6.45 1.24
C SER A 81 -12.14 7.68 0.37
N PRO A 82 -11.52 8.85 0.62
CA PRO A 82 -11.70 9.98 -0.27
C PRO A 82 -11.24 9.54 -1.66
N ALA A 83 -12.16 9.66 -2.62
CA ALA A 83 -12.00 9.25 -4.00
C ALA A 83 -10.62 9.67 -4.52
N ALA A 84 -9.96 8.74 -5.23
CA ALA A 84 -8.72 9.05 -5.92
C ALA A 84 -8.89 10.36 -6.72
N PRO A 85 -7.93 11.29 -6.69
CA PRO A 85 -8.02 12.51 -7.49
C PRO A 85 -8.23 12.10 -8.95
N THR A 86 -9.34 12.56 -9.54
CA THR A 86 -9.62 12.34 -10.95
C THR A 86 -8.47 12.92 -11.75
N ALA A 87 -7.88 12.09 -12.60
CA ALA A 87 -6.85 12.48 -13.54
C ALA A 87 -7.28 13.77 -14.26
N ASP A 88 -6.45 14.79 -14.15
CA ASP A 88 -6.64 16.09 -14.78
C ASP A 88 -6.76 15.88 -16.29
N LYS A 89 -7.85 16.36 -16.90
CA LYS A 89 -8.01 16.30 -18.35
C LYS A 89 -6.90 17.14 -18.99
N PRO A 90 -6.20 16.68 -20.04
CA PRO A 90 -5.27 17.53 -20.75
C PRO A 90 -6.03 18.72 -21.35
N SER A 91 -5.49 19.91 -21.12
CA SER A 91 -5.97 21.19 -21.62
C SER A 91 -5.95 21.20 -23.16
N GLY A 92 -7.11 20.92 -23.75
CA GLY A 92 -7.34 21.09 -25.18
C GLY A 92 -7.38 22.57 -25.55
N PHE A 93 -6.41 23.01 -26.33
CA PHE A 93 -6.35 24.32 -26.97
C PHE A 93 -7.66 24.62 -27.72
N GLY A 94 -8.17 25.83 -27.50
CA GLY A 94 -9.44 26.30 -28.06
C GLY A 94 -9.43 26.42 -29.58
N ALA A 95 -10.50 25.93 -30.20
CA ALA A 95 -10.91 26.35 -31.54
C ALA A 95 -12.27 27.03 -31.41
N ALA A 96 -12.25 28.37 -31.43
CA ALA A 96 -13.45 29.19 -31.49
C ALA A 96 -14.11 29.00 -32.87
N ASN A 97 -15.37 28.58 -32.85
CA ASN A 97 -16.30 28.77 -33.96
C ASN A 97 -16.90 30.18 -33.85
N PRO A 98 -17.20 30.85 -34.97
CA PRO A 98 -18.57 31.33 -35.07
C PRO A 98 -19.21 31.08 -36.45
N ARG A 99 -20.42 30.54 -36.38
CA ARG A 99 -21.42 30.51 -37.46
C ARG A 99 -21.70 31.94 -37.97
N LYS A 100 -21.87 32.15 -39.28
CA LYS A 100 -23.15 32.54 -39.96
C LYS A 100 -22.95 33.27 -41.31
N LYS A 101 -23.89 32.98 -42.22
CA LYS A 101 -24.43 33.80 -43.34
C LYS A 101 -23.57 33.95 -44.60
N ARG A 102 -23.94 33.23 -45.67
CA ARG A 102 -24.82 33.72 -46.76
C ARG A 102 -25.22 32.57 -47.67
#